data_AF-A0A1B6LMC6-F1
#
_entry.id   AF-A0A1B6LMC6-F1
#
_cell.length_a   1.000
_cell.length_b   1.000
_cell.length_c   1.000
_cell.angle_alpha   90.00
_cell.angle_beta   90.00
_cell.angle_gamma   90.00
#
_symmetry.space_group_name_H-M   'P 1'
#
loop_
_entity.id
_entity.type
_entity.pdbx_description
1 polymer ?
#
loop_
_entity_poly.entity_id
_entity_poly.type
_entity_poly.pdbx_seq_one_letter_code
_entity_poly.pdbx_strand_id
1 'polypeptide(L)'
;PACHENMVKVGGYILGEFGNLIAGDQRSAPIVQFQLLHSKYHLCSPMTRALLLSTYVKFVNLFPEVKSVVQDVFRQHSNLRSADAELQQRASEYLQLSIIASTDVLATVLEEMPSFPERESSILAVLKKKKPGRVPENEIRPAQNSHNHQPDSTTSTHIAPVSHANNANSADLLGLSTPPAPSNTGVLVDVLGDMYSSAAPTATPSATQNNYNPKKFVCKNNGVLFENDLIQIGVKCEFRQNLGRLGLFYGNKTSFPLQSLSANLQNPGEWVNKLNIQVRPVEPLLDAGAQIQQMVNAECVEDYIDSPSMVVTFLYNNVPQKLTMKLPLTLNKFFEPTEMNGESFFARWKNLGGNPQKSQKIFRAVGAMDLAAARTKVLGFGMQLLENIDPNPDNFVCAGIIHTRTQQIGCLLRLEPNKQAQMYRLTVRSSKEPVSIEICELLADQF
;
A
#
# COMPACT_ATOMS: atom_id res chain seq x y z
N PRO A 1 -19.24 14.85 -8.98
CA PRO A 1 -18.14 13.90 -9.29
C PRO A 1 -17.00 14.04 -8.27
N ALA A 2 -16.89 13.02 -7.41
CA ALA A 2 -16.20 12.97 -6.11
C ALA A 2 -14.69 12.67 -6.20
N CYS A 3 -13.91 13.50 -6.90
CA CYS A 3 -12.45 13.37 -6.90
C CYS A 3 -11.84 14.15 -5.72
N HIS A 4 -11.05 13.48 -4.89
CA HIS A 4 -10.29 14.14 -3.82
C HIS A 4 -9.24 15.08 -4.42
N GLU A 5 -9.03 16.26 -3.83
CA GLU A 5 -8.15 17.30 -4.38
C GLU A 5 -6.70 16.82 -4.61
N ASN A 6 -6.15 16.01 -3.70
CA ASN A 6 -4.83 15.39 -3.88
C ASN A 6 -4.70 14.58 -5.19
N MET A 7 -5.78 13.93 -5.63
CA MET A 7 -5.77 13.21 -6.90
C MET A 7 -5.70 14.17 -8.10
N VAL A 8 -6.34 15.34 -8.00
CA VAL A 8 -6.24 16.40 -9.01
C VAL A 8 -4.82 16.97 -9.04
N LYS A 9 -4.18 17.16 -7.88
CA LYS A 9 -2.78 17.61 -7.80
C LYS A 9 -1.83 16.63 -8.49
N VAL A 10 -1.88 15.36 -8.09
CA VAL A 10 -1.00 14.31 -8.63
C VAL A 10 -1.29 14.09 -10.11
N GLY A 11 -2.57 13.96 -10.49
CA GLY A 11 -2.96 13.76 -11.88
C GLY A 11 -2.60 14.95 -12.78
N GLY A 12 -2.79 16.18 -12.31
CA GLY A 12 -2.40 17.38 -13.05
C GLY A 12 -0.90 17.47 -13.30
N TYR A 13 -0.07 17.12 -12.30
CA TYR A 13 1.38 17.09 -12.48
C TYR A 13 1.81 15.98 -13.45
N ILE A 14 1.32 14.75 -13.25
CA ILE A 14 1.67 13.60 -14.11
C ILE A 14 1.24 13.84 -15.56
N LEU A 15 0.04 14.35 -15.80
CA LEU A 15 -0.42 14.64 -17.16
C LEU A 15 0.41 15.76 -17.80
N GLY A 16 0.86 16.76 -17.02
CA GLY A 16 1.72 17.83 -17.51
C GLY A 16 3.08 17.35 -18.00
N GLU A 17 3.65 16.30 -17.41
CA GLU A 17 4.92 15.72 -17.84
C GLU A 17 4.72 14.66 -18.94
N PHE A 18 3.75 13.75 -18.78
CA PHE A 18 3.64 12.52 -19.58
C PHE A 18 2.40 12.45 -20.48
N GLY A 19 1.66 13.56 -20.62
CA GLY A 19 0.41 13.60 -21.41
C GLY A 19 0.63 13.29 -22.89
N ASN A 20 1.83 13.56 -23.42
CA ASN A 20 2.26 13.25 -24.78
C ASN A 20 2.22 11.74 -25.10
N LEU A 21 2.56 10.88 -24.13
CA LEU A 21 2.62 9.41 -24.33
C LEU A 21 1.24 8.78 -24.58
N ILE A 22 0.17 9.42 -24.11
CA ILE A 22 -1.21 8.92 -24.21
C ILE A 22 -2.06 9.71 -25.21
N ALA A 23 -1.48 10.67 -25.93
CA ALA A 23 -2.20 11.51 -26.88
C ALA A 23 -2.65 10.77 -28.16
N GLY A 24 -2.12 9.57 -28.41
CA GLY A 24 -2.46 8.75 -29.58
C GLY A 24 -3.82 8.05 -29.51
N ASP A 25 -4.42 7.91 -28.31
CA ASP A 25 -5.76 7.34 -28.15
C ASP A 25 -6.83 8.43 -28.22
N GLN A 26 -7.89 8.18 -28.99
CA GLN A 26 -8.99 9.12 -29.22
C GLN A 26 -9.73 9.48 -27.90
N ARG A 27 -9.74 8.56 -26.93
CA ARG A 27 -10.37 8.79 -25.61
C ARG A 27 -9.53 9.67 -24.69
N SER A 28 -8.22 9.76 -24.92
CA SER A 28 -7.27 10.57 -24.15
C SER A 28 -6.61 11.64 -25.03
N ALA A 29 -7.31 12.10 -26.06
CA ALA A 29 -6.84 13.19 -26.91
C ALA A 29 -6.51 14.44 -26.05
N PRO A 30 -5.53 15.27 -26.45
CA PRO A 30 -5.07 16.41 -25.65
C PRO A 30 -6.19 17.35 -25.19
N ILE A 31 -7.18 17.59 -26.06
CA ILE A 31 -8.36 18.40 -25.72
C ILE A 31 -9.21 17.79 -24.59
N VAL A 32 -9.35 16.46 -24.55
CA VAL A 32 -10.10 15.74 -23.51
C VAL A 32 -9.33 15.81 -22.19
N GLN A 33 -8.00 15.63 -22.23
CA GLN A 33 -7.15 15.79 -21.05
C GLN A 33 -7.28 17.19 -20.45
N PHE A 34 -7.22 18.22 -21.30
CA PHE A 34 -7.38 19.61 -20.88
C PHE A 34 -8.78 19.88 -20.30
N GLN A 35 -9.85 19.47 -21.00
CA GLN A 35 -11.22 19.67 -20.54
C GLN A 35 -11.49 18.97 -19.20
N LEU A 36 -10.94 17.77 -19.01
CA LEU A 36 -11.07 17.03 -17.76
C LEU A 36 -10.45 17.80 -16.59
N LEU A 37 -9.20 18.29 -16.74
CA LEU A 37 -8.54 19.09 -15.72
C LEU A 37 -9.27 20.43 -15.49
N HIS A 38 -9.69 21.10 -16.56
CA HIS A 38 -10.37 22.40 -16.48
C HIS A 38 -11.76 22.32 -15.82
N SER A 39 -12.47 21.20 -15.99
CA SER A 39 -13.75 20.94 -15.30
C SER A 39 -13.61 20.94 -13.77
N LYS A 40 -12.40 20.63 -13.25
CA LYS A 40 -12.08 20.59 -11.82
C LYS A 40 -11.41 21.85 -11.32
N TYR A 41 -10.81 22.64 -12.20
CA TYR A 41 -10.03 23.83 -11.86
C TYR A 41 -10.75 24.78 -10.88
N HIS A 42 -12.00 25.13 -11.17
CA HIS A 42 -12.78 26.09 -10.38
C HIS A 42 -13.20 25.57 -8.99
N LEU A 43 -13.11 24.26 -8.76
CA LEU A 43 -13.54 23.60 -7.52
C LEU A 43 -12.37 23.31 -6.56
N CYS A 44 -11.13 23.59 -6.96
CA CYS A 44 -9.93 23.28 -6.18
C CYS A 44 -9.39 24.50 -5.41
N SER A 45 -8.55 24.24 -4.39
CA SER A 45 -7.88 25.31 -3.64
C SER A 45 -6.96 26.17 -4.53
N PRO A 46 -6.61 27.39 -4.12
CA PRO A 46 -5.71 28.26 -4.88
C PRO A 46 -4.36 27.58 -5.23
N MET A 47 -3.82 26.80 -4.31
CA MET A 47 -2.56 26.07 -4.52
C MET A 47 -2.65 25.03 -5.65
N THR A 48 -3.74 24.27 -5.70
CA THR A 48 -3.97 23.28 -6.77
C THR A 48 -4.20 23.97 -8.11
N ARG A 49 -4.91 25.10 -8.11
CA ARG A 49 -5.08 25.92 -9.32
C ARG A 49 -3.74 26.41 -9.85
N ALA A 50 -2.83 26.84 -8.97
CA ALA A 50 -1.49 27.29 -9.36
C ALA A 50 -0.67 26.17 -10.02
N LEU A 51 -0.77 24.95 -9.50
CA LEU A 51 -0.18 23.75 -10.11
C LEU A 51 -0.77 23.46 -11.49
N LEU A 52 -2.10 23.53 -11.62
CA LEU A 52 -2.77 23.29 -12.90
C LEU A 52 -2.42 24.34 -13.97
N LEU A 53 -2.17 25.60 -13.59
CA LEU A 53 -1.67 26.61 -14.53
C LEU A 53 -0.30 26.22 -15.10
N SER A 54 0.59 25.62 -14.28
CA SER A 54 1.87 25.06 -14.74
C SER A 54 1.66 23.86 -15.68
N THR A 55 0.67 23.00 -15.41
CA THR A 55 0.29 21.93 -16.34
C THR A 55 -0.21 22.48 -17.68
N TYR A 56 -1.01 23.55 -17.66
CA TYR A 56 -1.55 24.14 -18.88
C TYR A 56 -0.49 24.76 -19.76
N VAL A 57 0.52 25.43 -19.19
CA VAL A 57 1.62 25.97 -20.00
C VAL A 57 2.46 24.84 -20.62
N LYS A 58 2.62 23.70 -19.93
CA LYS A 58 3.23 22.49 -20.51
C LYS A 58 2.38 21.91 -21.65
N PHE A 59 1.06 21.90 -21.53
CA PHE A 59 0.18 21.51 -22.65
C PHE A 59 0.31 22.43 -23.87
N VAL A 60 0.59 23.72 -23.69
CA VAL A 60 0.88 24.63 -24.80
C VAL A 60 2.17 24.22 -25.54
N ASN A 61 3.17 23.71 -24.82
CA ASN A 61 4.40 23.17 -25.41
C ASN A 61 4.15 21.85 -26.14
N LEU A 62 3.50 20.90 -25.47
CA LEU A 62 3.31 19.54 -25.97
C LEU A 62 2.30 19.46 -27.12
N PHE A 63 1.25 20.30 -27.09
CA PHE A 63 0.11 20.21 -28.01
C PHE A 63 -0.24 21.58 -28.60
N PRO A 64 0.31 21.92 -29.78
CA PRO A 64 -0.01 23.18 -30.45
C PRO A 64 -1.51 23.38 -30.73
N GLU A 65 -2.27 22.30 -30.87
CA GLU A 65 -3.72 22.30 -31.11
C GLU A 65 -4.56 22.83 -29.94
N VAL A 66 -4.09 22.68 -28.70
CA VAL A 66 -4.81 23.14 -27.49
C VAL A 66 -4.37 24.56 -27.07
N LYS A 67 -3.37 25.14 -27.75
CA LYS A 67 -2.76 26.42 -27.39
C LYS A 67 -3.75 27.57 -27.28
N SER A 68 -4.65 27.73 -28.26
CA SER A 68 -5.62 28.84 -28.28
C SER A 68 -6.57 28.78 -27.09
N VAL A 69 -7.07 27.58 -26.77
CA VAL A 69 -8.00 27.34 -25.66
C VAL A 69 -7.32 27.64 -24.31
N VAL A 70 -6.06 27.23 -24.15
CA VAL A 70 -5.30 27.52 -22.92
C VAL A 70 -5.02 29.02 -22.78
N GLN A 71 -4.67 29.71 -23.88
CA GLN A 71 -4.46 31.16 -23.86
C GLN A 71 -5.71 31.92 -23.43
N ASP A 72 -6.89 31.49 -23.89
CA ASP A 72 -8.15 32.08 -23.46
C ASP A 72 -8.39 31.89 -21.96
N VAL A 73 -8.05 30.73 -21.39
CA VAL A 73 -8.12 30.50 -19.94
C VAL A 73 -7.16 31.40 -19.17
N PHE A 74 -5.94 31.62 -19.64
CA PHE A 74 -5.02 32.57 -19.00
C PHE A 74 -5.52 34.01 -19.09
N ARG A 75 -6.23 34.38 -20.17
CA ARG A 75 -6.85 35.70 -20.36
C ARG A 75 -8.11 35.93 -19.53
N GLN A 76 -8.70 34.89 -18.93
CA GLN A 76 -9.89 35.06 -18.11
C GLN A 76 -9.60 35.98 -16.92
N HIS A 77 -10.52 36.93 -16.68
CA HIS A 77 -10.42 37.87 -15.57
C HIS A 77 -10.28 37.19 -14.21
N SER A 78 -10.84 35.98 -14.04
CA SER A 78 -10.69 35.18 -12.82
C SER A 78 -9.23 34.83 -12.49
N ASN A 79 -8.35 34.76 -13.49
CA ASN A 79 -6.95 34.41 -13.31
C ASN A 79 -6.07 35.67 -13.30
N LEU A 80 -6.28 36.61 -14.23
CA LEU A 80 -5.49 37.85 -14.34
C LEU A 80 -5.73 38.87 -13.23
N ARG A 81 -6.94 38.88 -12.65
CA ARG A 81 -7.30 39.76 -11.52
C ARG A 81 -7.61 38.96 -10.26
N SER A 82 -7.03 37.76 -10.14
CA SER A 82 -7.12 36.98 -8.92
C SER A 82 -6.54 37.77 -7.75
N ALA A 83 -7.16 37.67 -6.58
CA ALA A 83 -6.64 38.28 -5.34
C ALA A 83 -5.40 37.55 -4.80
N ASP A 84 -5.13 36.34 -5.29
CA ASP A 84 -3.96 35.54 -4.95
C ASP A 84 -2.79 35.87 -5.88
N ALA A 85 -1.69 36.35 -5.30
CA ALA A 85 -0.50 36.80 -6.04
C ALA A 85 0.15 35.67 -6.85
N GLU A 86 0.16 34.42 -6.35
CA GLU A 86 0.76 33.28 -7.05
C GLU A 86 -0.01 32.92 -8.33
N LEU A 87 -1.34 32.94 -8.26
CA LEU A 87 -2.19 32.69 -9.42
C LEU A 87 -2.07 33.80 -10.45
N GLN A 88 -2.08 35.05 -10.00
CA GLN A 88 -1.95 36.21 -10.87
C GLN A 88 -0.61 36.22 -11.60
N GLN A 89 0.49 36.02 -10.87
CA GLN A 89 1.83 35.97 -11.43
C GLN A 89 1.94 34.87 -12.49
N ARG A 90 1.57 33.62 -12.15
CA ARG A 90 1.62 32.50 -13.11
C ARG A 90 0.76 32.73 -14.34
N ALA A 91 -0.47 33.21 -14.17
CA ALA A 91 -1.38 33.45 -15.30
C ALA A 91 -0.83 34.51 -16.26
N SER A 92 -0.27 35.61 -15.72
CA SER A 92 0.30 36.69 -16.53
C SER A 92 1.60 36.28 -17.23
N GLU A 93 2.52 35.64 -16.52
CA GLU A 93 3.81 35.20 -17.06
C GLU A 93 3.63 34.08 -18.10
N TYR A 94 2.80 33.07 -17.82
CA TYR A 94 2.52 32.00 -18.78
C TYR A 94 1.78 32.49 -20.02
N LEU A 95 0.87 33.46 -19.87
CA LEU A 95 0.24 34.11 -21.02
C LEU A 95 1.29 34.79 -21.89
N GLN A 96 2.17 35.59 -21.29
CA GLN A 96 3.20 36.32 -22.03
C GLN A 96 4.22 35.38 -22.67
N LEU A 97 4.63 34.33 -21.96
CA LEU A 97 5.52 33.28 -22.46
C LEU A 97 4.90 32.60 -23.69
N SER A 98 3.60 32.28 -23.64
CA SER A 98 2.91 31.62 -24.76
C SER A 98 2.75 32.48 -26.02
N ILE A 99 2.76 33.82 -25.87
CA ILE A 99 2.58 34.79 -26.95
C ILE A 99 3.93 35.22 -27.55
N ILE A 100 4.92 35.49 -26.72
CA ILE A 100 6.20 36.11 -27.13
C ILE A 100 7.27 35.08 -27.47
N ALA A 101 7.32 33.95 -26.76
CA ALA A 101 8.42 33.00 -26.95
C ALA A 101 8.30 32.28 -28.30
N SER A 102 9.44 32.15 -28.99
CA SER A 102 9.55 31.24 -30.13
C SER A 102 9.38 29.79 -29.67
N THR A 103 8.98 28.91 -30.59
CA THR A 103 8.75 27.48 -30.29
C THR A 103 9.99 26.82 -29.69
N ASP A 104 11.17 27.19 -30.15
CA ASP A 104 12.44 26.58 -29.70
C ASP A 104 12.77 27.01 -28.27
N VAL A 105 12.56 28.28 -27.92
CA VAL A 105 12.77 28.78 -26.56
C VAL A 105 11.73 28.18 -25.60
N LEU A 106 10.48 28.05 -26.05
CA LEU A 106 9.41 27.46 -25.25
C LEU A 106 9.67 25.97 -24.99
N ALA A 107 10.18 25.24 -25.98
CA ALA A 107 10.59 23.85 -25.84
C ALA A 107 11.70 23.70 -24.80
N THR A 108 12.76 24.52 -24.87
CA THR A 108 13.88 24.46 -23.91
C THR A 108 13.49 24.86 -22.48
N VAL A 109 12.62 25.86 -22.32
CA VAL A 109 12.17 26.29 -20.98
C VAL A 109 11.24 25.28 -20.33
N LEU A 110 10.47 24.53 -21.13
CA LEU A 110 9.47 23.57 -20.67
C LEU A 110 9.86 22.12 -20.99
N GLU A 111 11.17 21.82 -20.98
CA GLU A 111 11.69 20.46 -21.08
C GLU A 111 11.22 19.56 -19.93
N GLU A 112 11.28 18.25 -20.16
CA GLU A 112 10.94 17.26 -19.14
C GLU A 112 11.81 17.46 -17.90
N MET A 113 11.17 17.41 -16.73
CA MET A 113 11.86 17.63 -15.47
C MET A 113 12.94 16.56 -15.27
N PRO A 114 14.19 16.94 -14.94
CA PRO A 114 15.23 15.96 -14.64
C PRO A 114 14.84 15.14 -13.40
N SER A 115 15.38 13.93 -13.31
CA SER A 115 15.18 13.07 -12.14
C SER A 115 15.56 13.82 -10.86
N PHE A 116 14.68 13.77 -9.86
CA PHE A 116 14.99 14.36 -8.56
C PHE A 116 16.29 13.77 -8.02
N PRO A 117 17.20 14.61 -7.47
CA PRO A 117 18.40 14.11 -6.84
C PRO A 117 18.02 13.24 -5.64
N GLU A 118 18.81 12.20 -5.38
CA GLU A 118 18.66 11.36 -4.19
C GLU A 118 18.85 12.24 -2.95
N ARG A 119 17.78 12.43 -2.18
CA ARG A 119 17.76 13.18 -0.93
C ARG A 119 17.28 12.28 0.18
N GLU A 120 17.77 12.52 1.39
CA GLU A 120 17.18 11.93 2.59
C GLU A 120 15.67 12.18 2.63
N SER A 121 14.89 11.17 3.00
CA SER A 121 13.44 11.20 2.85
C SER A 121 12.83 12.39 3.61
N SER A 122 12.34 13.39 2.89
CA SER A 122 11.64 14.55 3.46
C SER A 122 10.43 14.13 4.30
N ILE A 123 9.78 13.01 3.94
CA ILE A 123 8.71 12.38 4.71
C ILE A 123 9.23 11.87 6.07
N LEU A 124 10.45 11.30 6.14
CA LEU A 124 11.07 10.92 7.41
C LEU A 124 11.37 12.16 8.26
N ALA A 125 11.81 13.27 7.65
CA ALA A 125 12.02 14.53 8.36
C ALA A 125 10.69 15.09 8.93
N VAL A 126 9.61 15.08 8.15
CA VAL A 126 8.27 15.46 8.63
C VAL A 126 7.78 14.50 9.72
N LEU A 127 8.07 13.21 9.61
CA LEU A 127 7.69 12.20 10.60
C LEU A 127 8.48 12.33 11.90
N LYS A 128 9.79 12.63 11.82
CA LYS A 128 10.64 13.03 12.95
C LYS A 128 10.10 14.28 13.65
N LYS A 129 9.68 15.29 12.87
CA LYS A 129 9.10 16.53 13.39
C LYS A 129 7.72 16.34 14.04
N LYS A 130 6.88 15.45 13.50
CA LYS A 130 5.53 15.17 14.01
C LYS A 130 5.52 14.21 15.22
N LYS A 131 6.61 13.47 15.43
CA LYS A 131 6.83 12.60 16.61
C LYS A 131 8.32 12.65 17.04
N PRO A 132 8.73 13.65 17.83
CA PRO A 132 10.10 13.69 18.34
C PRO A 132 10.32 12.51 19.31
N GLY A 133 11.29 11.63 19.02
CA GLY A 133 11.72 10.55 19.91
C GLY A 133 11.49 9.10 19.46
N ARG A 134 11.01 8.84 18.23
CA ARG A 134 10.76 7.46 17.75
C ARG A 134 11.48 7.08 16.44
N VAL A 135 12.56 7.79 16.10
CA VAL A 135 13.37 7.48 14.91
C VAL A 135 14.82 7.29 15.37
N PRO A 136 15.43 6.09 15.21
CA PRO A 136 16.83 5.89 15.52
C PRO A 136 17.68 6.78 14.61
N GLU A 137 18.50 7.61 15.25
CA GLU A 137 19.57 8.39 14.64
C GLU A 137 20.70 7.42 14.32
N ASN A 138 20.68 6.76 13.17
CA ASN A 138 21.90 6.15 12.66
C ASN A 138 21.87 5.94 11.15
N GLU A 139 23.01 6.28 10.56
CA GLU A 139 23.47 5.99 9.20
C GLU A 139 22.91 6.85 8.06
N ILE A 140 23.44 8.08 7.94
CA ILE A 140 24.19 8.51 6.74
C ILE A 140 25.30 9.51 7.15
N ARG A 141 26.49 9.01 7.47
CA ARG A 141 27.74 9.80 7.38
C ARG A 141 28.77 8.94 6.64
N PRO A 142 29.21 9.32 5.43
CA PRO A 142 30.33 8.64 4.81
C PRO A 142 31.61 8.95 5.57
N ALA A 143 32.35 7.90 5.90
CA ALA A 143 33.60 7.95 6.64
C ALA A 143 34.70 8.67 5.85
N GLN A 144 35.35 9.65 6.47
CA GLN A 144 36.72 10.04 6.15
C GLN A 144 37.57 9.99 7.42
N ASN A 145 38.58 9.13 7.39
CA ASN A 145 39.63 8.97 8.39
C ASN A 145 40.51 10.24 8.47
N SER A 146 40.90 10.66 9.68
CA SER A 146 42.29 10.63 10.20
C SER A 146 42.63 11.72 11.23
N HIS A 147 43.05 11.27 12.43
CA HIS A 147 44.16 11.73 13.29
C HIS A 147 44.10 12.99 14.20
N ASN A 148 44.28 12.69 15.51
CA ASN A 148 45.03 13.34 16.61
C ASN A 148 45.01 14.87 16.83
N HIS A 149 44.51 15.33 17.99
CA HIS A 149 45.29 15.57 19.23
C HIS A 149 44.41 16.12 20.37
N GLN A 150 44.85 15.86 21.62
CA GLN A 150 44.22 16.15 22.91
C GLN A 150 44.69 17.54 23.49
N PRO A 151 44.32 17.96 24.72
CA PRO A 151 43.54 19.18 25.00
C PRO A 151 44.30 20.26 25.81
N ASP A 152 43.73 21.46 25.99
CA ASP A 152 43.82 22.17 27.29
C ASP A 152 42.92 23.44 27.44
N SER A 153 42.17 23.42 28.54
CA SER A 153 41.89 24.46 29.58
C SER A 153 41.47 25.93 29.32
N THR A 154 40.44 26.33 30.09
CA THR A 154 40.20 27.59 30.85
C THR A 154 39.22 28.71 30.40
N THR A 155 38.27 28.98 31.32
CA THR A 155 37.71 30.27 31.83
C THR A 155 36.70 31.13 31.03
N SER A 156 35.46 31.10 31.55
CA SER A 156 34.63 32.20 32.09
C SER A 156 34.30 33.51 31.34
N THR A 157 33.03 33.87 31.56
CA THR A 157 32.37 35.20 31.71
C THR A 157 31.59 35.83 30.55
N HIS A 158 30.34 36.15 30.91
CA HIS A 158 29.25 36.87 30.25
C HIS A 158 29.64 38.20 29.58
N ILE A 159 28.95 38.56 28.49
CA ILE A 159 28.09 39.76 28.31
C ILE A 159 27.38 39.63 26.93
N ALA A 160 26.06 39.81 26.91
CA ALA A 160 25.21 39.98 25.71
C ALA A 160 25.22 41.49 25.29
N PRO A 161 24.78 41.94 24.09
CA PRO A 161 23.62 41.41 23.36
C PRO A 161 23.56 41.59 21.81
N VAL A 162 22.43 41.10 21.25
CA VAL A 162 21.72 41.39 19.97
C VAL A 162 22.30 41.08 18.57
N SER A 163 21.56 40.17 17.90
CA SER A 163 21.12 40.16 16.48
C SER A 163 22.12 40.26 15.32
N HIS A 164 22.34 39.12 14.64
CA HIS A 164 21.93 38.87 13.24
C HIS A 164 22.41 37.49 12.80
N ALA A 165 21.48 36.57 12.53
CA ALA A 165 21.79 35.31 11.85
C ALA A 165 20.79 35.07 10.73
N ASN A 166 21.32 35.17 9.51
CA ASN A 166 20.75 34.64 8.28
C ASN A 166 20.36 33.18 8.47
N ASN A 167 19.10 32.85 8.14
CA ASN A 167 18.74 31.50 7.74
C ASN A 167 17.92 31.60 6.45
N ALA A 168 18.48 31.01 5.40
CA ALA A 168 17.83 30.82 4.11
C ALA A 168 16.62 29.90 4.29
N ASN A 169 15.43 30.46 4.14
CA ASN A 169 14.18 29.72 4.08
C ASN A 169 14.08 29.00 2.73
N SER A 170 14.17 27.67 2.74
CA SER A 170 13.74 26.85 1.61
C SER A 170 12.21 26.70 1.65
N ALA A 171 11.57 27.21 0.60
CA ALA A 171 10.13 27.25 0.42
C ALA A 171 9.51 25.85 0.28
N ASP A 172 8.57 25.53 1.17
CA ASP A 172 7.68 24.38 1.09
C ASP A 172 6.55 24.69 0.08
N LEU A 173 6.84 24.45 -1.21
CA LEU A 173 5.98 24.76 -2.37
C LEU A 173 4.79 23.79 -2.54
N LEU A 174 4.41 22.99 -1.53
CA LEU A 174 3.27 22.07 -1.67
C LEU A 174 2.25 22.08 -0.53
N GLY A 175 2.40 22.96 0.46
CA GLY A 175 1.32 23.31 1.40
C GLY A 175 0.55 22.11 1.96
N LEU A 176 1.26 21.05 2.36
CA LEU A 176 0.67 19.85 2.97
C LEU A 176 0.55 20.03 4.48
N SER A 177 -0.14 21.09 4.90
CA SER A 177 -0.59 21.28 6.28
C SER A 177 -2.06 20.89 6.37
N THR A 178 -2.32 19.65 6.79
CA THR A 178 -3.67 19.13 7.07
C THR A 178 -4.27 19.82 8.31
N PRO A 179 -5.41 20.52 8.23
CA PRO A 179 -6.21 20.86 9.40
C PRO A 179 -6.99 19.63 9.91
N PRO A 180 -7.45 19.62 11.16
CA PRO A 180 -8.27 18.53 11.68
C PRO A 180 -9.70 18.67 11.12
N ALA A 181 -10.28 17.57 10.62
CA ALA A 181 -11.69 17.53 10.20
C ALA A 181 -12.50 16.58 11.11
N PRO A 182 -13.68 17.01 11.59
CA PRO A 182 -14.67 16.14 12.21
C PRO A 182 -15.65 15.56 11.15
N SER A 183 -16.18 14.38 11.51
CA SER A 183 -17.45 13.71 11.14
C SER A 183 -18.27 14.15 9.90
N ASN A 184 -18.63 13.11 9.11
CA ASN A 184 -19.94 12.77 8.52
C ASN A 184 -20.13 12.70 6.98
N THR A 185 -20.54 11.49 6.57
CA THR A 185 -21.61 11.06 5.63
C THR A 185 -21.51 11.28 4.12
N GLY A 186 -21.75 10.19 3.36
CA GLY A 186 -22.51 10.23 2.09
C GLY A 186 -21.87 9.49 0.89
N VAL A 187 -22.05 8.17 0.82
CA VAL A 187 -21.74 7.32 -0.34
C VAL A 187 -22.94 7.29 -1.27
N LEU A 188 -22.73 7.49 -2.58
CA LEU A 188 -23.70 7.17 -3.62
C LEU A 188 -23.02 6.56 -4.86
N VAL A 189 -23.40 5.29 -5.09
CA VAL A 189 -23.65 4.59 -6.36
C VAL A 189 -22.53 3.75 -7.00
N ASP A 190 -22.96 2.49 -7.08
CA ASP A 190 -22.46 1.23 -7.61
C ASP A 190 -22.53 1.13 -9.16
N VAL A 191 -21.97 0.04 -9.70
CA VAL A 191 -22.22 -0.54 -11.03
C VAL A 191 -21.56 0.15 -12.25
N LEU A 192 -20.50 -0.46 -12.80
CA LEU A 192 -20.44 -0.89 -14.21
C LEU A 192 -19.08 -1.56 -14.52
N GLY A 193 -19.11 -2.84 -14.92
CA GLY A 193 -18.10 -3.44 -15.79
C GLY A 193 -17.02 -4.29 -15.12
N ASP A 194 -17.25 -5.60 -15.02
CA ASP A 194 -16.54 -6.46 -15.98
C ASP A 194 -17.20 -7.84 -16.11
N MET A 195 -17.94 -7.91 -17.20
CA MET A 195 -18.56 -9.07 -17.82
C MET A 195 -17.76 -9.33 -19.10
N TYR A 196 -16.71 -10.14 -19.02
CA TYR A 196 -16.18 -10.87 -20.17
C TYR A 196 -15.91 -12.31 -19.77
N SER A 197 -16.95 -13.10 -20.02
CA SER A 197 -17.07 -14.55 -20.06
C SER A 197 -15.84 -15.36 -20.47
N SER A 198 -15.67 -16.51 -19.83
CA SER A 198 -15.27 -17.73 -20.54
C SER A 198 -15.89 -18.98 -19.91
N ALA A 199 -16.90 -19.51 -20.61
CA ALA A 199 -17.37 -20.90 -20.77
C ALA A 199 -17.42 -21.88 -19.56
N ALA A 200 -18.63 -22.40 -19.33
CA ALA A 200 -18.93 -23.59 -18.52
C ALA A 200 -18.62 -24.91 -19.27
N PRO A 201 -18.58 -26.04 -18.55
CA PRO A 201 -19.60 -27.05 -18.79
C PRO A 201 -20.31 -27.57 -17.51
N THR A 202 -21.54 -28.00 -17.74
CA THR A 202 -22.62 -28.50 -16.86
C THR A 202 -22.30 -29.72 -16.00
N ALA A 203 -22.78 -29.74 -14.73
CA ALA A 203 -23.48 -30.88 -14.08
C ALA A 203 -24.09 -30.56 -12.69
N THR A 204 -25.40 -30.86 -12.56
CA THR A 204 -26.24 -31.23 -11.38
C THR A 204 -26.48 -30.28 -10.19
N PRO A 205 -27.74 -30.17 -9.69
CA PRO A 205 -28.11 -29.28 -8.59
C PRO A 205 -28.02 -29.98 -7.22
N SER A 206 -27.16 -29.49 -6.33
CA SER A 206 -27.23 -29.80 -4.90
C SER A 206 -26.43 -28.79 -4.06
N ALA A 207 -27.08 -28.27 -3.02
CA ALA A 207 -26.55 -27.52 -1.87
C ALA A 207 -26.12 -26.05 -2.10
N THR A 208 -26.62 -25.20 -1.20
CA THR A 208 -26.33 -23.77 -1.00
C THR A 208 -24.84 -23.47 -1.20
N GLN A 209 -24.51 -22.62 -2.18
CA GLN A 209 -23.13 -22.24 -2.50
C GLN A 209 -22.53 -21.34 -1.41
N ASN A 210 -22.05 -21.94 -0.31
CA ASN A 210 -21.18 -21.23 0.64
C ASN A 210 -19.76 -21.19 0.07
N ASN A 211 -19.31 -20.04 -0.42
CA ASN A 211 -17.95 -19.84 -0.90
C ASN A 211 -17.05 -19.37 0.25
N TYR A 212 -16.41 -20.31 0.94
CA TYR A 212 -15.48 -20.04 2.04
C TYR A 212 -14.06 -20.47 1.65
N ASN A 213 -13.11 -19.52 1.57
CA ASN A 213 -11.73 -19.85 1.18
C ASN A 213 -10.70 -19.07 2.01
N PRO A 214 -10.40 -19.54 3.24
CA PRO A 214 -9.44 -18.88 4.12
C PRO A 214 -7.99 -19.00 3.60
N LYS A 215 -7.67 -20.07 2.87
CA LYS A 215 -6.30 -20.35 2.38
C LYS A 215 -5.78 -19.24 1.46
N LYS A 216 -6.65 -18.64 0.63
CA LYS A 216 -6.30 -17.54 -0.27
C LYS A 216 -5.69 -16.32 0.44
N PHE A 217 -6.04 -16.10 1.72
CA PHE A 217 -5.58 -14.95 2.48
C PHE A 217 -4.22 -15.15 3.14
N VAL A 218 -3.56 -16.29 2.97
CA VAL A 218 -2.16 -16.44 3.40
C VAL A 218 -1.25 -15.55 2.55
N CYS A 219 -1.44 -15.56 1.21
CA CYS A 219 -0.67 -14.76 0.25
C CYS A 219 -1.37 -13.46 -0.21
N LYS A 220 -2.58 -13.18 0.27
CA LYS A 220 -3.35 -11.96 -0.08
C LYS A 220 -3.82 -11.24 1.17
N ASN A 221 -4.00 -9.92 1.06
CA ASN A 221 -4.44 -9.07 2.17
C ASN A 221 -5.84 -8.49 1.96
N ASN A 222 -6.44 -8.66 0.79
CA ASN A 222 -7.78 -8.17 0.48
C ASN A 222 -8.56 -9.23 -0.30
N GLY A 223 -9.85 -9.39 0.01
CA GLY A 223 -10.80 -10.15 -0.77
C GLY A 223 -12.06 -10.49 0.01
N VAL A 224 -12.92 -11.28 -0.64
CA VAL A 224 -14.09 -11.90 0.00
C VAL A 224 -13.65 -13.17 0.73
N LEU A 225 -13.87 -13.23 2.04
CA LEU A 225 -13.51 -14.38 2.88
C LEU A 225 -14.64 -15.40 2.95
N PHE A 226 -15.86 -14.91 3.04
CA PHE A 226 -17.06 -15.74 3.08
C PHE A 226 -18.16 -15.07 2.26
N GLU A 227 -18.88 -15.86 1.48
CA GLU A 227 -20.07 -15.41 0.77
C GLU A 227 -21.13 -16.51 0.72
N ASN A 228 -22.37 -16.12 0.98
CA ASN A 228 -23.55 -16.92 0.72
C ASN A 228 -24.69 -16.04 0.16
N ASP A 229 -25.92 -16.57 0.16
CA ASP A 229 -27.10 -15.85 -0.35
C ASP A 229 -27.54 -14.70 0.56
N LEU A 230 -27.15 -14.70 1.83
CA LEU A 230 -27.60 -13.73 2.83
C LEU A 230 -26.59 -12.59 3.04
N ILE A 231 -25.32 -12.95 3.19
CA ILE A 231 -24.26 -12.05 3.62
C ILE A 231 -22.96 -12.33 2.88
N GLN A 232 -22.23 -11.26 2.57
CA GLN A 232 -20.87 -11.29 2.07
C GLN A 232 -19.95 -10.68 3.13
N ILE A 233 -18.89 -11.40 3.47
CA ILE A 233 -17.89 -10.95 4.44
C ILE A 233 -16.56 -10.75 3.72
N GLY A 234 -16.22 -9.48 3.51
CA GLY A 234 -14.94 -9.04 2.97
C GLY A 234 -13.92 -8.81 4.08
N VAL A 235 -12.64 -8.98 3.74
CA VAL A 235 -11.53 -8.67 4.66
C VAL A 235 -10.49 -7.84 3.95
N LYS A 236 -10.02 -6.81 4.64
CA LYS A 236 -8.82 -6.04 4.28
C LYS A 236 -7.85 -6.02 5.46
N CYS A 237 -6.63 -6.47 5.26
CA CYS A 237 -5.60 -6.55 6.27
C CYS A 237 -4.43 -5.63 5.95
N GLU A 238 -3.85 -5.03 6.98
CA GLU A 238 -2.59 -4.29 6.93
C GLU A 238 -1.72 -4.75 8.09
N PHE A 239 -0.46 -5.07 7.82
CA PHE A 239 0.49 -5.54 8.82
C PHE A 239 1.74 -4.68 8.79
N ARG A 240 2.29 -4.40 9.97
CA ARG A 240 3.54 -3.67 10.15
C ARG A 240 4.23 -4.17 11.41
N GLN A 241 5.42 -4.75 11.24
CA GLN A 241 6.17 -5.39 12.33
C GLN A 241 5.28 -6.42 13.06
N ASN A 242 5.15 -6.32 14.37
CA ASN A 242 4.32 -7.20 15.20
C ASN A 242 2.85 -6.78 15.28
N LEU A 243 2.42 -5.72 14.57
CA LEU A 243 1.05 -5.20 14.61
C LEU A 243 0.29 -5.53 13.33
N GLY A 244 -0.97 -5.94 13.48
CA GLY A 244 -1.91 -6.21 12.41
C GLY A 244 -3.20 -5.42 12.59
N ARG A 245 -3.78 -4.95 11.50
CA ARG A 245 -5.07 -4.27 11.45
C ARG A 245 -5.94 -4.93 10.40
N LEU A 246 -7.09 -5.44 10.81
CA LEU A 246 -8.06 -6.09 9.95
C LEU A 246 -9.35 -5.26 9.92
N GLY A 247 -9.81 -4.92 8.73
CA GLY A 247 -11.16 -4.43 8.47
C GLY A 247 -12.01 -5.58 7.95
N LEU A 248 -13.04 -5.94 8.71
CA LEU A 248 -14.07 -6.90 8.30
C LEU A 248 -15.26 -6.10 7.75
N PHE A 249 -15.71 -6.44 6.56
CA PHE A 249 -16.80 -5.77 5.87
C PHE A 249 -17.97 -6.74 5.75
N TYR A 250 -19.07 -6.45 6.42
CA TYR A 250 -20.29 -7.25 6.40
C TYR A 250 -21.28 -6.60 5.43
N GLY A 251 -21.47 -7.18 4.25
CA GLY A 251 -22.44 -6.74 3.25
C GLY A 251 -23.69 -7.61 3.27
N ASN A 252 -24.86 -7.02 3.48
CA ASN A 252 -26.14 -7.72 3.40
C ASN A 252 -26.59 -7.81 1.94
N LYS A 253 -26.76 -9.03 1.44
CA LYS A 253 -27.20 -9.29 0.05
C LYS A 253 -28.71 -9.40 -0.08
N THR A 254 -29.44 -9.37 1.03
CA THR A 254 -30.89 -9.53 1.05
C THR A 254 -31.62 -8.20 1.03
N SER A 255 -32.92 -8.26 0.73
CA SER A 255 -33.84 -7.13 0.77
C SER A 255 -34.42 -6.84 2.16
N PHE A 256 -34.01 -7.59 3.19
CA PHE A 256 -34.46 -7.39 4.58
C PHE A 256 -33.26 -7.09 5.49
N PRO A 257 -33.44 -6.28 6.55
CA PRO A 257 -32.34 -5.99 7.48
C PRO A 257 -31.94 -7.23 8.28
N LEU A 258 -30.63 -7.40 8.50
CA LEU A 258 -30.10 -8.39 9.44
C LEU A 258 -30.05 -7.75 10.83
N GLN A 259 -30.71 -8.38 11.80
CA GLN A 259 -30.83 -7.87 13.16
C GLN A 259 -29.92 -8.63 14.13
N SER A 260 -29.60 -8.00 15.26
CA SER A 260 -28.76 -8.59 16.31
C SER A 260 -27.43 -9.15 15.78
N LEU A 261 -26.83 -8.47 14.80
CA LEU A 261 -25.52 -8.84 14.29
C LEU A 261 -24.49 -8.73 15.42
N SER A 262 -23.80 -9.82 15.65
CA SER A 262 -22.72 -9.89 16.64
C SER A 262 -21.59 -10.71 16.07
N ALA A 263 -20.36 -10.23 16.25
CA ALA A 263 -19.16 -10.86 15.75
C ALA A 263 -18.16 -10.97 16.90
N ASN A 264 -17.98 -12.20 17.40
CA ASN A 264 -17.16 -12.49 18.57
C ASN A 264 -16.07 -13.49 18.24
N LEU A 265 -14.91 -13.35 18.88
CA LEU A 265 -13.87 -14.37 18.79
C LEU A 265 -14.33 -15.63 19.50
N GLN A 266 -14.10 -16.76 18.85
CA GLN A 266 -14.31 -18.08 19.43
C GLN A 266 -12.98 -18.57 20.00
N ASN A 267 -12.87 -18.63 21.33
CA ASN A 267 -11.65 -19.09 22.02
C ASN A 267 -11.79 -20.54 22.47
N PRO A 268 -10.92 -21.43 21.95
CA PRO A 268 -10.22 -22.37 22.83
C PRO A 268 -8.79 -22.74 22.34
N GLY A 269 -8.01 -21.79 21.80
CA GLY A 269 -6.67 -22.08 21.22
C GLY A 269 -5.48 -21.57 22.05
N GLU A 270 -4.31 -22.20 21.90
CA GLU A 270 -3.05 -21.77 22.52
C GLU A 270 -2.57 -20.37 22.06
N TRP A 271 -3.14 -19.85 20.96
CA TRP A 271 -2.83 -18.53 20.42
C TRP A 271 -3.33 -17.38 21.31
N VAL A 272 -4.27 -17.59 22.23
CA VAL A 272 -4.90 -16.51 23.03
C VAL A 272 -3.89 -15.69 23.84
N ASN A 273 -2.82 -16.32 24.35
CA ASN A 273 -1.78 -15.62 25.10
C ASN A 273 -0.65 -15.08 24.19
N LYS A 274 -0.57 -15.59 22.96
CA LYS A 274 0.50 -15.31 21.99
C LYS A 274 0.10 -14.25 20.96
N LEU A 275 -1.19 -14.01 20.80
CA LEU A 275 -1.78 -13.03 19.89
C LEU A 275 -2.84 -12.21 20.65
N ASN A 276 -2.54 -10.95 20.90
CA ASN A 276 -3.46 -10.03 21.55
C ASN A 276 -4.41 -9.43 20.50
N ILE A 277 -5.70 -9.74 20.59
CA ILE A 277 -6.70 -9.30 19.60
C ILE A 277 -7.74 -8.41 20.28
N GLN A 278 -7.90 -7.20 19.74
CA GLN A 278 -8.92 -6.24 20.14
C GLN A 278 -9.96 -6.10 19.03
N VAL A 279 -11.15 -6.64 19.27
CA VAL A 279 -12.29 -6.53 18.37
C VAL A 279 -13.14 -5.33 18.76
N ARG A 280 -13.35 -4.38 17.83
CA ARG A 280 -14.29 -3.28 18.07
C ARG A 280 -15.74 -3.78 17.99
N PRO A 281 -16.67 -3.18 18.75
CA PRO A 281 -18.10 -3.48 18.58
C PRO A 281 -18.55 -3.25 17.13
N VAL A 282 -19.42 -4.13 16.65
CA VAL A 282 -20.09 -4.01 15.36
C VAL A 282 -21.51 -3.49 15.57
N GLU A 283 -22.04 -2.75 14.61
CA GLU A 283 -23.44 -2.30 14.64
C GLU A 283 -24.38 -3.52 14.59
N PRO A 284 -25.37 -3.62 15.49
CA PRO A 284 -26.23 -4.80 15.59
C PRO A 284 -27.30 -4.85 14.48
N LEU A 285 -27.50 -3.77 13.74
CA LEU A 285 -28.43 -3.69 12.63
C LEU A 285 -27.65 -3.48 11.34
N LEU A 286 -27.90 -4.32 10.35
CA LEU A 286 -27.33 -4.19 9.02
C LEU A 286 -28.47 -4.11 8.00
N ASP A 287 -28.68 -2.92 7.43
CA ASP A 287 -29.78 -2.65 6.50
C ASP A 287 -29.69 -3.48 5.20
N ALA A 288 -30.81 -3.60 4.51
CA ALA A 288 -30.90 -4.27 3.22
C ALA A 288 -29.95 -3.65 2.19
N GLY A 289 -29.11 -4.46 1.55
CA GLY A 289 -28.10 -3.99 0.59
C GLY A 289 -26.96 -3.16 1.19
N ALA A 290 -26.96 -2.90 2.50
CA ALA A 290 -25.94 -2.07 3.14
C ALA A 290 -24.68 -2.89 3.47
N GLN A 291 -23.59 -2.18 3.69
CA GLN A 291 -22.34 -2.74 4.17
C GLN A 291 -21.82 -1.95 5.37
N ILE A 292 -21.43 -2.66 6.42
CA ILE A 292 -20.80 -2.07 7.60
C ILE A 292 -19.39 -2.62 7.80
N GLN A 293 -18.55 -1.84 8.48
CA GLN A 293 -17.16 -2.19 8.74
C GLN A 293 -16.91 -2.38 10.23
N GLN A 294 -16.26 -3.49 10.60
CA GLN A 294 -15.75 -3.75 11.93
C GLN A 294 -14.23 -3.81 11.91
N MET A 295 -13.59 -3.09 12.84
CA MET A 295 -12.14 -3.09 12.97
C MET A 295 -11.67 -4.08 14.03
N VAL A 296 -10.68 -4.90 13.67
CA VAL A 296 -9.97 -5.81 14.55
C VAL A 296 -8.50 -5.42 14.55
N ASN A 297 -7.95 -5.10 15.72
CA ASN A 297 -6.51 -4.88 15.87
C ASN A 297 -5.88 -6.13 16.48
N ALA A 298 -4.73 -6.53 15.98
CA ALA A 298 -3.98 -7.66 16.48
C ALA A 298 -2.54 -7.25 16.78
N GLU A 299 -1.96 -7.80 17.83
CA GLU A 299 -0.56 -7.66 18.19
C GLU A 299 0.01 -9.06 18.42
N CYS A 300 1.01 -9.43 17.61
CA CYS A 300 1.76 -10.66 17.77
C CYS A 300 2.72 -10.51 18.95
N VAL A 301 2.44 -11.24 20.03
CA VAL A 301 3.26 -11.24 21.24
C VAL A 301 4.40 -12.24 21.10
N GLU A 302 4.06 -13.47 20.69
CA GLU A 302 4.98 -14.61 20.55
C GLU A 302 4.65 -15.43 19.31
N ASP A 303 5.52 -16.40 18.98
CA ASP A 303 5.27 -17.36 17.91
C ASP A 303 4.13 -18.33 18.26
N TYR A 304 3.15 -18.43 17.37
CA TYR A 304 1.96 -19.25 17.50
C TYR A 304 1.70 -20.08 16.25
N ILE A 305 0.87 -21.11 16.41
CA ILE A 305 0.42 -22.04 15.39
C ILE A 305 -1.09 -21.84 15.25
N ASP A 306 -1.62 -22.04 14.04
CA ASP A 306 -3.02 -21.82 13.67
C ASP A 306 -3.46 -20.34 13.68
N SER A 307 -4.73 -20.08 13.41
CA SER A 307 -5.34 -18.77 13.25
C SER A 307 -6.65 -18.64 14.05
N PRO A 308 -6.97 -17.44 14.58
CA PRO A 308 -8.15 -17.21 15.39
C PRO A 308 -9.44 -17.36 14.57
N SER A 309 -10.48 -17.91 15.19
CA SER A 309 -11.81 -18.04 14.59
C SER A 309 -12.77 -16.98 15.13
N MET A 310 -13.61 -16.45 14.25
CA MET A 310 -14.69 -15.53 14.57
C MET A 310 -16.03 -16.19 14.30
N VAL A 311 -16.95 -16.02 15.25
CA VAL A 311 -18.35 -16.43 15.15
C VAL A 311 -19.19 -15.20 14.91
N VAL A 312 -19.86 -15.17 13.77
CA VAL A 312 -20.79 -14.12 13.37
C VAL A 312 -22.21 -14.68 13.50
N THR A 313 -23.03 -14.04 14.32
CA THR A 313 -24.43 -14.40 14.52
C THR A 313 -25.34 -13.25 14.16
N PHE A 314 -26.46 -13.52 13.52
CA PHE A 314 -27.48 -12.51 13.19
C PHE A 314 -28.85 -13.17 13.03
N LEU A 315 -29.91 -12.38 13.05
CA LEU A 315 -31.27 -12.80 12.77
C LEU A 315 -31.65 -12.34 11.36
N TYR A 316 -32.12 -13.27 10.55
CA TYR A 316 -32.75 -13.00 9.27
C TYR A 316 -34.19 -13.52 9.31
N ASN A 317 -35.18 -12.63 9.15
CA ASN A 317 -36.61 -12.98 9.27
C ASN A 317 -36.93 -13.79 10.54
N ASN A 318 -36.40 -13.37 11.70
CA ASN A 318 -36.51 -14.04 13.00
C ASN A 318 -35.88 -15.45 13.09
N VAL A 319 -35.15 -15.90 12.07
CA VAL A 319 -34.38 -17.14 12.10
C VAL A 319 -32.92 -16.82 12.45
N PRO A 320 -32.37 -17.38 13.54
CA PRO A 320 -30.97 -17.17 13.90
C PRO A 320 -30.04 -17.87 12.92
N GLN A 321 -29.06 -17.12 12.42
CA GLN A 321 -27.97 -17.57 11.57
C GLN A 321 -26.67 -17.51 12.38
N LYS A 322 -25.82 -18.52 12.19
CA LYS A 322 -24.51 -18.61 12.83
C LYS A 322 -23.47 -19.03 11.79
N LEU A 323 -22.44 -18.20 11.65
CA LEU A 323 -21.31 -18.44 10.76
C LEU A 323 -20.03 -18.52 11.60
N THR A 324 -19.15 -19.47 11.29
CA THR A 324 -17.83 -19.59 11.90
C THR A 324 -16.78 -19.48 10.81
N MET A 325 -15.82 -18.58 10.97
CA MET A 325 -14.79 -18.30 9.98
C MET A 325 -13.43 -18.06 10.64
N LYS A 326 -12.35 -18.58 10.05
CA LYS A 326 -10.98 -18.29 10.46
C LYS A 326 -10.56 -16.92 9.93
N LEU A 327 -9.99 -16.09 10.79
CA LEU A 327 -9.45 -14.80 10.40
C LEU A 327 -8.05 -14.99 9.80
N PRO A 328 -7.66 -14.18 8.80
CA PRO A 328 -6.35 -14.24 8.17
C PRO A 328 -5.27 -13.56 9.03
N LEU A 329 -5.14 -14.06 10.26
CA LEU A 329 -4.14 -13.71 11.26
C LEU A 329 -3.23 -14.92 11.45
N THR A 330 -2.44 -15.21 10.42
CA THR A 330 -1.43 -16.28 10.40
C THR A 330 -0.04 -15.69 10.69
N LEU A 331 0.88 -16.51 11.17
CA LEU A 331 2.22 -16.06 11.58
C LEU A 331 2.99 -15.37 10.43
N ASN A 332 2.84 -15.83 9.19
CA ASN A 332 3.51 -15.25 8.02
C ASN A 332 3.13 -13.77 7.77
N LYS A 333 2.01 -13.30 8.29
CA LYS A 333 1.58 -11.91 8.12
C LYS A 333 2.45 -10.90 8.87
N PHE A 334 3.27 -11.36 9.81
CA PHE A 334 4.18 -10.52 10.61
C PHE A 334 5.62 -10.55 10.07
N PHE A 335 5.80 -11.01 8.82
CA PHE A 335 7.09 -10.91 8.14
C PHE A 335 7.42 -9.46 7.77
N GLU A 336 8.67 -9.09 8.02
CA GLU A 336 9.36 -7.97 7.38
C GLU A 336 10.30 -8.53 6.29
N PRO A 337 10.09 -8.17 5.01
CA PRO A 337 10.96 -8.59 3.91
C PRO A 337 12.41 -8.18 4.19
N THR A 338 13.36 -9.09 3.95
CA THR A 338 14.79 -8.80 4.19
C THR A 338 15.62 -9.06 2.95
N GLU A 339 16.23 -8.01 2.41
CA GLU A 339 17.21 -8.12 1.32
C GLU A 339 18.58 -8.55 1.84
N MET A 340 19.26 -9.40 1.08
CA MET A 340 20.64 -9.81 1.33
C MET A 340 21.27 -10.38 0.06
N ASN A 341 22.60 -10.36 0.00
CA ASN A 341 23.36 -10.98 -1.10
C ASN A 341 23.47 -12.52 -0.92
N GLY A 342 23.89 -13.21 -1.99
CA GLY A 342 24.04 -14.68 -2.00
C GLY A 342 24.99 -15.20 -0.93
N GLU A 343 26.13 -14.54 -0.72
CA GLU A 343 27.12 -14.92 0.30
C GLU A 343 26.52 -14.91 1.71
N SER A 344 25.83 -13.82 2.08
CA SER A 344 25.15 -13.69 3.37
C SER A 344 24.03 -14.70 3.51
N PHE A 345 23.26 -14.94 2.45
CA PHE A 345 22.20 -15.94 2.44
C PHE A 345 22.75 -17.33 2.73
N PHE A 346 23.78 -17.79 2.00
CA PHE A 346 24.34 -19.13 2.20
C PHE A 346 25.07 -19.28 3.53
N ALA A 347 25.70 -18.22 4.05
CA ALA A 347 26.27 -18.21 5.39
C ALA A 347 25.18 -18.44 6.45
N ARG A 348 24.09 -17.65 6.41
CA ARG A 348 22.95 -17.79 7.34
C ARG A 348 22.21 -19.13 7.14
N TRP A 349 22.07 -19.58 5.90
CA TRP A 349 21.45 -20.86 5.56
C TRP A 349 22.22 -22.01 6.20
N LYS A 350 23.56 -22.03 6.10
CA LYS A 350 24.40 -23.05 6.74
C LYS A 350 24.32 -22.98 8.27
N ASN A 351 24.30 -21.78 8.85
CA ASN A 351 24.19 -21.59 10.30
C ASN A 351 22.85 -22.11 10.84
N LEU A 352 21.75 -21.94 10.10
CA LEU A 352 20.41 -22.45 10.46
C LEU A 352 20.17 -23.90 9.98
N GLY A 353 21.24 -24.69 9.82
CA GLY A 353 21.20 -26.02 9.22
C GLY A 353 21.05 -27.20 10.17
N GLY A 354 21.05 -26.98 11.49
CA GLY A 354 20.88 -28.05 12.47
C GLY A 354 19.45 -28.60 12.51
N ASN A 355 19.28 -29.90 12.75
CA ASN A 355 18.00 -30.40 13.28
C ASN A 355 17.86 -29.84 14.70
N PRO A 356 16.76 -29.15 15.08
CA PRO A 356 15.44 -29.11 14.46
C PRO A 356 15.04 -27.78 13.77
N GLN A 357 16.00 -26.95 13.39
CA GLN A 357 15.77 -25.61 12.80
C GLN A 357 15.36 -25.64 11.31
N LYS A 358 15.36 -26.82 10.69
CA LYS A 358 15.04 -27.07 9.29
C LYS A 358 13.75 -27.87 9.18
N SER A 359 12.77 -27.31 8.47
CA SER A 359 11.58 -28.02 8.00
C SER A 359 11.64 -28.19 6.48
N GLN A 360 11.31 -29.39 5.99
CA GLN A 360 11.32 -29.70 4.55
C GLN A 360 10.11 -30.54 4.18
N LYS A 361 9.39 -30.12 3.14
CA LYS A 361 8.19 -30.81 2.65
C LYS A 361 8.26 -30.97 1.14
N ILE A 362 7.97 -32.17 0.66
CA ILE A 362 7.80 -32.48 -0.76
C ILE A 362 6.32 -32.75 -0.98
N PHE A 363 5.71 -32.04 -1.92
CA PHE A 363 4.27 -32.14 -2.16
C PHE A 363 3.95 -31.94 -3.65
N ARG A 364 2.80 -32.47 -4.06
CA ARG A 364 2.33 -32.37 -5.45
C ARG A 364 1.63 -31.02 -5.66
N ALA A 365 1.86 -30.40 -6.82
CA ALA A 365 1.19 -29.17 -7.19
C ALA A 365 -0.33 -29.37 -7.28
N VAL A 366 -1.11 -28.44 -6.74
CA VAL A 366 -2.58 -28.43 -6.76
C VAL A 366 -3.13 -28.00 -8.12
N GLY A 367 -2.33 -27.32 -8.94
CA GLY A 367 -2.67 -26.91 -10.30
C GLY A 367 -1.47 -26.95 -11.24
N ALA A 368 -1.64 -26.41 -12.45
CA ALA A 368 -0.53 -26.29 -13.40
C ALA A 368 0.62 -25.50 -12.78
N MET A 369 1.84 -26.03 -12.88
CA MET A 369 3.05 -25.36 -12.40
C MET A 369 3.41 -24.16 -13.27
N ASP A 370 2.77 -23.03 -12.99
CA ASP A 370 3.14 -21.73 -13.52
C ASP A 370 4.12 -21.01 -12.57
N LEU A 371 5.33 -20.75 -13.06
CA LEU A 371 6.36 -20.05 -12.30
C LEU A 371 6.01 -18.59 -12.03
N ALA A 372 5.26 -17.94 -12.91
CA ALA A 372 4.83 -16.55 -12.70
C ALA A 372 3.81 -16.46 -11.57
N ALA A 373 2.77 -17.31 -11.60
CA ALA A 373 1.82 -17.42 -10.51
C ALA A 373 2.49 -17.84 -9.18
N ALA A 374 3.46 -18.76 -9.25
CA ALA A 374 4.23 -19.17 -8.09
C ALA A 374 5.00 -17.99 -7.47
N ARG A 375 5.68 -17.21 -8.31
CA ARG A 375 6.41 -16.00 -7.90
C ARG A 375 5.49 -14.99 -7.21
N THR A 376 4.30 -14.74 -7.74
CA THR A 376 3.32 -13.84 -7.11
C THR A 376 2.86 -14.37 -5.74
N LYS A 377 2.65 -15.67 -5.58
CA LYS A 377 2.29 -16.27 -4.28
C LYS A 377 3.40 -16.12 -3.25
N VAL A 378 4.65 -16.37 -3.65
CA VAL A 378 5.83 -16.19 -2.78
C VAL A 378 5.98 -14.75 -2.33
N LEU A 379 5.88 -13.78 -3.25
CA LEU A 379 5.93 -12.35 -2.91
C LEU A 379 4.78 -11.94 -1.97
N GLY A 380 3.58 -12.46 -2.21
CA GLY A 380 2.40 -12.21 -1.36
C GLY A 380 2.48 -12.87 0.02
N PHE A 381 3.40 -13.81 0.25
CA PHE A 381 3.56 -14.49 1.53
C PHE A 381 4.20 -13.61 2.61
N GLY A 382 4.89 -12.52 2.21
CA GLY A 382 5.47 -11.52 3.09
C GLY A 382 7.00 -11.53 3.19
N MET A 383 7.68 -12.46 2.51
CA MET A 383 9.15 -12.54 2.47
C MET A 383 9.72 -11.83 1.23
N GLN A 384 10.96 -11.37 1.32
CA GLN A 384 11.68 -10.84 0.15
C GLN A 384 12.11 -11.98 -0.75
N LEU A 385 11.77 -11.90 -2.04
CA LEU A 385 12.32 -12.80 -3.05
C LEU A 385 13.71 -12.31 -3.46
N LEU A 386 14.71 -13.19 -3.34
CA LEU A 386 16.09 -12.91 -3.67
C LEU A 386 16.44 -13.53 -5.02
N GLU A 387 16.71 -12.70 -6.01
CA GLU A 387 17.04 -13.14 -7.36
C GLU A 387 18.50 -13.54 -7.48
N ASN A 388 18.79 -14.46 -8.40
CA ASN A 388 20.16 -14.87 -8.77
C ASN A 388 21.03 -15.42 -7.61
N ILE A 389 20.40 -15.94 -6.54
CA ILE A 389 21.13 -16.61 -5.44
C ILE A 389 21.32 -18.10 -5.72
N ASP A 390 20.28 -18.78 -6.21
CA ASP A 390 20.36 -20.20 -6.56
C ASP A 390 20.97 -20.38 -7.94
N PRO A 391 21.86 -21.37 -8.16
CA PRO A 391 22.35 -21.68 -9.50
C PRO A 391 21.25 -22.07 -10.49
N ASN A 392 20.13 -22.61 -10.00
CA ASN A 392 18.98 -22.91 -10.84
C ASN A 392 17.99 -21.73 -10.84
N PRO A 393 17.73 -21.08 -12.00
CA PRO A 393 16.85 -19.91 -12.08
C PRO A 393 15.37 -20.25 -11.83
N ASP A 394 14.97 -21.52 -11.93
CA ASP A 394 13.60 -21.95 -11.62
C ASP A 394 13.33 -22.03 -10.11
N ASN A 395 14.38 -22.01 -9.26
CA ASN A 395 14.25 -22.08 -7.81
C ASN A 395 13.97 -20.69 -7.21
N PHE A 396 13.07 -20.63 -6.24
CA PHE A 396 12.79 -19.40 -5.51
C PHE A 396 13.49 -19.42 -4.16
N VAL A 397 14.27 -18.38 -3.88
CA VAL A 397 14.97 -18.18 -2.61
C VAL A 397 14.41 -16.93 -1.94
N CYS A 398 13.99 -17.03 -0.69
CA CYS A 398 13.43 -15.90 0.05
C CYS A 398 14.01 -15.75 1.45
N ALA A 399 13.99 -14.53 1.94
CA ALA A 399 14.37 -14.20 3.30
C ALA A 399 13.41 -13.19 3.93
N GLY A 400 13.19 -13.33 5.22
CA GLY A 400 12.36 -12.41 5.99
C GLY A 400 12.55 -12.63 7.48
N ILE A 401 12.14 -11.63 8.26
CA ILE A 401 12.20 -11.67 9.72
C ILE A 401 10.78 -11.56 10.24
N ILE A 402 10.35 -12.48 11.09
CA ILE A 402 9.06 -12.36 11.79
C ILE A 402 9.30 -11.48 13.01
N HIS A 403 8.51 -10.41 13.12
CA HIS A 403 8.52 -9.52 14.26
C HIS A 403 7.42 -9.92 15.24
N THR A 404 7.81 -10.34 16.44
CA THR A 404 6.90 -10.45 17.59
C THR A 404 7.26 -9.38 18.61
N ARG A 405 6.42 -9.18 19.63
CA ARG A 405 6.73 -8.24 20.72
C ARG A 405 7.98 -8.67 21.50
N THR A 406 8.18 -9.98 21.67
CA THR A 406 9.24 -10.54 22.51
C THR A 406 10.54 -10.79 21.77
N GLN A 407 10.52 -11.01 20.45
CA GLN A 407 11.69 -11.47 19.69
C GLN A 407 11.55 -11.20 18.19
N GLN A 408 12.68 -11.30 17.49
CA GLN A 408 12.75 -11.32 16.03
C GLN A 408 13.24 -12.69 15.57
N ILE A 409 12.53 -13.29 14.61
CA ILE A 409 12.78 -14.66 14.17
C ILE A 409 13.13 -14.63 12.69
N GLY A 410 14.42 -14.78 12.38
CA GLY A 410 14.88 -14.86 11.00
C GLY A 410 14.46 -16.17 10.35
N CYS A 411 13.84 -16.09 9.17
CA CYS A 411 13.44 -17.23 8.37
C CYS A 411 14.03 -17.13 6.96
N LEU A 412 14.55 -18.25 6.47
CA LEU A 412 15.03 -18.42 5.11
C LEU A 412 14.23 -19.52 4.44
N LEU A 413 13.98 -19.35 3.16
CA LEU A 413 13.10 -20.22 2.39
C LEU A 413 13.71 -20.54 1.04
N ARG A 414 13.61 -21.80 0.64
CA ARG A 414 14.00 -22.28 -0.69
C ARG A 414 12.90 -23.18 -1.23
N LEU A 415 12.28 -22.77 -2.34
CA LEU A 415 11.23 -23.50 -3.03
C LEU A 415 11.77 -23.98 -4.38
N GLU A 416 11.77 -25.30 -4.58
CA GLU A 416 12.34 -25.96 -5.75
C GLU A 416 11.21 -26.63 -6.55
N PRO A 417 10.75 -26.03 -7.65
CA PRO A 417 9.77 -26.64 -8.54
C PRO A 417 10.40 -27.73 -9.43
N ASN A 418 9.77 -28.90 -9.50
CA ASN A 418 10.06 -29.93 -10.50
C ASN A 418 8.89 -30.07 -11.49
N LYS A 419 9.02 -29.41 -12.65
CA LYS A 419 8.01 -29.40 -13.72
C LYS A 419 7.70 -30.79 -14.29
N GLN A 420 8.69 -31.69 -14.38
CA GLN A 420 8.50 -33.03 -14.93
C GLN A 420 7.66 -33.90 -13.99
N ALA A 421 7.94 -33.81 -12.68
CA ALA A 421 7.26 -34.60 -11.67
C ALA A 421 5.97 -33.95 -11.14
N GLN A 422 5.69 -32.68 -11.50
CA GLN A 422 4.60 -31.87 -10.94
C GLN A 422 4.64 -31.81 -9.39
N MET A 423 5.86 -31.67 -8.85
CA MET A 423 6.10 -31.63 -7.41
C MET A 423 6.92 -30.39 -7.03
N TYR A 424 6.70 -29.89 -5.83
CA TYR A 424 7.52 -28.87 -5.18
C TYR A 424 8.29 -29.49 -4.03
N ARG A 425 9.53 -29.04 -3.85
CA ARG A 425 10.30 -29.27 -2.63
C ARG A 425 10.49 -27.93 -1.93
N LEU A 426 9.83 -27.75 -0.80
CA LEU A 426 9.93 -26.57 0.04
C LEU A 426 10.86 -26.87 1.21
N THR A 427 11.84 -26.01 1.44
CA THR A 427 12.70 -26.04 2.62
C THR A 427 12.65 -24.69 3.32
N VAL A 428 12.30 -24.70 4.60
CA VAL A 428 12.27 -23.52 5.47
C VAL A 428 13.27 -23.73 6.60
N ARG A 429 14.09 -22.71 6.87
CA ARG A 429 15.02 -22.68 8.00
C ARG A 429 14.72 -21.46 8.85
N SER A 430 14.60 -21.65 10.15
CA SER A 430 14.29 -20.57 11.09
C SER A 430 15.11 -20.73 12.36
N SER A 431 15.35 -19.64 13.10
CA SER A 431 15.99 -19.73 14.41
C SER A 431 15.18 -20.55 15.43
N LYS A 432 13.86 -20.69 15.19
CA LYS A 432 12.95 -21.50 16.01
C LYS A 432 12.32 -22.65 15.20
N GLU A 433 12.31 -23.85 15.79
CA GLU A 433 11.71 -25.06 15.20
C GLU A 433 10.20 -24.90 14.90
N PRO A 434 9.33 -24.50 15.85
CA PRO A 434 7.88 -24.41 15.59
C PRO A 434 7.55 -23.47 14.42
N VAL A 435 8.32 -22.38 14.30
CA VAL A 435 8.17 -21.41 13.21
C VAL A 435 8.57 -22.02 11.87
N SER A 436 9.65 -22.81 11.81
CA SER A 436 10.05 -23.48 10.57
C SER A 436 8.98 -24.45 10.06
N ILE A 437 8.30 -25.16 10.97
CA ILE A 437 7.23 -26.11 10.64
C ILE A 437 6.00 -25.35 10.16
N GLU A 438 5.51 -24.38 10.95
CA GLU A 438 4.30 -23.61 10.64
C GLU A 438 4.41 -22.88 9.29
N ILE A 439 5.53 -22.19 9.04
CA ILE A 439 5.74 -21.47 7.78
C ILE A 439 5.82 -22.44 6.59
N CYS A 440 6.42 -23.62 6.77
CA CYS A 440 6.48 -24.64 5.74
C CYS A 440 5.08 -25.19 5.41
N GLU A 441 4.24 -25.43 6.42
CA GLU A 441 2.86 -25.90 6.23
C GLU A 441 1.97 -24.85 5.56
N LEU A 442 2.00 -23.61 6.06
CA LEU A 442 1.21 -22.51 5.52
C LEU A 442 1.51 -22.25 4.04
N LEU A 443 2.78 -22.31 3.65
CA LEU A 443 3.18 -22.07 2.27
C LEU A 443 2.93 -23.28 1.37
N ALA A 444 3.20 -24.51 1.84
CA ALA A 444 2.96 -25.72 1.05
C ALA A 444 1.50 -25.84 0.60
N ASP A 445 0.56 -25.44 1.45
CA ASP A 445 -0.88 -25.46 1.14
C ASP A 445 -1.31 -24.47 0.03
N GLN A 446 -0.41 -23.59 -0.43
CA GLN A 446 -0.69 -22.58 -1.46
C GLN A 446 -0.34 -23.02 -2.88
N PHE A 447 0.45 -24.08 -3.05
CA PHE A 447 1.00 -24.54 -4.32
C PHE A 447 0.43 -25.90 -4.69
#